data_AF-R6A3C9-F1
#
_entry.id   AF-R6A3C9-F1
#
_cell.length_a   1.000
_cell.length_b   1.000
_cell.length_c   1.000
_cell.angle_alpha   90.00
_cell.angle_beta   90.00
_cell.angle_gamma   90.00
#
_symmetry.space_group_name_H-M   'P 1'
#
loop_
_entity.id
_entity.type
_entity.pdbx_description
1 polymer ?
#
loop_
_entity_poly.entity_id
_entity_poly.type
_entity_poly.pdbx_seq_one_letter_code
_entity_poly.pdbx_strand_id
1 'polypeptide(L)'
;MVIAVVVALIQYSKVPVLRHICRFYVWVIRGTPLLVQLYVVFFGLPSIGIMVDAFLAAVIVFSINEGAYNAETIRGALESLPQG
;
A
#
# COMPACT_ATOMS: atom_id res chain seq x y z
N MET A 1 -6.68 -3.76 -5.95
CA MET A 1 -6.34 -5.14 -6.39
C MET A 1 -5.00 -5.23 -7.12
N VAL A 2 -4.77 -4.49 -8.20
CA VAL A 2 -3.48 -4.55 -8.94
C VAL A 2 -2.27 -4.29 -8.04
N ILE A 3 -2.31 -3.24 -7.20
CA ILE A 3 -1.25 -2.93 -6.22
C ILE A 3 -0.98 -4.12 -5.29
N ALA A 4 -2.04 -4.74 -4.78
CA ALA A 4 -1.94 -5.84 -3.82
C ALA A 4 -1.20 -7.05 -4.41
N VAL A 5 -1.58 -7.45 -5.64
CA VAL A 5 -0.95 -8.57 -6.35
C VAL A 5 0.53 -8.29 -6.63
N VAL A 6 0.84 -7.10 -7.16
CA VAL A 6 2.23 -6.73 -7.47
C VAL A 6 3.10 -6.73 -6.20
N VAL A 7 2.62 -6.10 -5.13
CA VAL A 7 3.36 -6.03 -3.86
C VAL A 7 3.50 -7.42 -3.21
N ALA A 8 2.47 -8.26 -3.24
CA ALA A 8 2.54 -9.62 -2.70
C ALA A 8 3.55 -10.49 -3.45
N LEU A 9 3.55 -10.44 -4.79
CA LEU A 9 4.49 -11.19 -5.63
C LEU A 9 5.94 -10.74 -5.41
N ILE A 10 6.18 -9.42 -5.32
CA ILE A 10 7.52 -8.90 -5.03
C ILE A 10 8.00 -9.38 -3.65
N GLN A 11 7.12 -9.37 -2.64
CA GLN A 11 7.48 -9.84 -1.29
C GLN A 11 7.74 -11.35 -1.23
N TYR A 12 7.06 -12.13 -2.06
CA TYR A 12 7.29 -13.57 -2.23
C TYR A 12 8.56 -13.87 -3.03
N SER A 13 8.97 -12.98 -3.92
CA SER A 13 10.17 -13.13 -4.73
C SER A 13 11.46 -13.11 -3.89
N LYS A 14 12.53 -13.75 -4.41
CA LYS A 14 13.84 -13.82 -3.75
C LYS A 14 14.71 -12.57 -3.92
N VAL A 15 14.16 -11.43 -4.40
CA VAL A 15 14.93 -10.19 -4.63
C VAL A 15 14.92 -9.33 -3.34
N PRO A 16 16.02 -9.28 -2.58
CA PRO A 16 16.01 -8.72 -1.23
C PRO A 16 15.72 -7.20 -1.21
N VAL A 17 16.24 -6.43 -2.17
CA VAL A 17 16.05 -4.97 -2.21
C VAL A 17 14.57 -4.61 -2.42
N LEU A 18 13.95 -5.20 -3.44
CA LEU A 18 12.57 -4.91 -3.79
C LEU A 18 11.60 -5.36 -2.69
N ARG A 19 11.91 -6.48 -2.04
CA ARG A 19 11.17 -6.96 -0.86
C ARG A 19 11.22 -5.97 0.30
N HIS A 20 12.38 -5.36 0.61
CA HIS A 20 12.47 -4.37 1.69
C HIS A 20 11.65 -3.12 1.39
N ILE A 21 11.67 -2.63 0.14
CA ILE A 21 10.86 -1.49 -0.29
C ILE A 21 9.37 -1.79 -0.12
N CYS A 22 8.90 -2.94 -0.60
CA CYS A 22 7.51 -3.35 -0.44
C CYS A 22 7.11 -3.52 1.04
N ARG A 23 7.99 -4.09 1.87
CA ARG A 23 7.74 -4.20 3.32
C ARG A 23 7.65 -2.84 3.99
N PHE A 24 8.53 -1.91 3.63
CA PHE A 24 8.48 -0.54 4.14
C PHE A 24 7.17 0.14 3.77
N TYR A 25 6.75 0.03 2.50
CA TYR A 25 5.45 0.50 2.04
C TYR A 25 4.29 -0.09 2.87
N VAL A 26 4.22 -1.42 3.00
CA VAL A 26 3.15 -2.09 3.78
C VAL A 26 3.17 -1.65 5.24
N TRP A 27 4.35 -1.51 5.83
CA TRP A 27 4.54 -1.09 7.21
C TRP A 27 4.05 0.34 7.46
N VAL A 28 4.43 1.30 6.61
CA VAL A 28 3.97 2.69 6.71
C VAL A 28 2.46 2.79 6.56
N ILE A 29 1.89 2.12 5.55
CA ILE A 29 0.47 2.24 5.23
C ILE A 29 -0.42 1.56 6.28
N ARG A 30 -0.01 0.39 6.80
CA ARG A 30 -0.77 -0.31 7.86
C ARG A 30 -0.51 0.27 9.26
N GLY A 31 0.62 0.97 9.44
CA GLY A 31 0.99 1.64 10.69
C GLY A 31 0.39 3.04 10.84
N THR A 32 -0.19 3.62 9.77
CA THR A 32 -0.82 4.94 9.79
C THR A 32 -2.34 4.82 9.60
N PRO A 33 -3.17 5.50 10.44
CA PRO A 33 -4.62 5.48 10.25
C PRO A 33 -5.01 6.03 8.86
N LEU A 34 -5.98 5.38 8.20
CA LEU A 34 -6.50 5.83 6.90
C LEU A 34 -6.97 7.29 6.93
N LEU A 35 -7.60 7.71 8.04
CA LEU A 35 -8.04 9.09 8.22
C LEU A 35 -6.87 10.08 8.17
N VAL A 36 -5.72 9.72 8.74
CA VAL A 36 -4.50 10.55 8.67
C VAL A 36 -3.98 10.62 7.23
N GLN A 37 -4.01 9.51 6.48
CA GLN A 37 -3.61 9.52 5.06
C GLN A 37 -4.50 10.45 4.23
N LEU A 38 -5.82 10.38 4.42
CA LEU A 38 -6.76 11.29 3.78
C LEU A 38 -6.49 12.74 4.21
N TYR A 39 -6.27 13.00 5.50
CA TYR A 39 -5.98 14.34 6.00
C TYR A 39 -4.72 14.94 5.34
N VAL A 40 -3.65 14.16 5.20
CA VAL A 40 -2.42 14.61 4.53
C VAL A 40 -2.68 14.95 3.06
N VAL A 41 -3.50 14.16 2.36
CA VAL A 41 -3.82 14.42 0.94
C VAL A 41 -4.78 15.61 0.79
N PHE A 42 -5.77 15.77 1.67
CA PHE A 42 -6.77 16.84 1.60
C PHE A 42 -6.29 18.19 2.13
N PHE A 43 -5.39 18.20 3.12
CA PHE A 43 -4.93 19.43 3.75
C PHE A 43 -3.42 19.65 3.60
N GLY A 44 -2.63 18.58 3.55
CA GLY A 44 -1.19 18.64 3.38
C GLY A 44 -0.77 18.99 1.94
N LEU A 45 -1.29 18.30 0.92
CA LEU A 45 -0.95 18.60 -0.48
C LEU A 45 -1.32 20.05 -0.89
N PRO A 46 -2.51 20.59 -0.54
CA PRO A 46 -2.82 21.98 -0.84
C PRO A 46 -1.88 22.98 -0.17
N SER A 47 -1.33 22.65 1.01
CA SER A 47 -0.38 23.53 1.71
C SER A 47 0.93 23.77 0.94
N ILE A 48 1.30 22.85 0.04
CA ILE A 48 2.46 22.98 -0.86
C ILE A 48 2.05 23.37 -2.30
N GLY A 49 0.79 23.78 -2.51
CA GLY A 49 0.26 24.23 -3.79
C GLY A 49 -0.25 23.13 -4.72
N ILE A 50 -0.32 21.88 -4.27
CA ILE A 50 -0.85 20.75 -5.06
C ILE A 50 -2.32 20.56 -4.70
N MET A 51 -3.21 20.96 -5.60
CA MET A 51 -4.64 20.72 -5.46
C MET A 51 -5.03 19.46 -6.24
N VAL A 52 -5.59 18.48 -5.53
CA VAL A 52 -6.12 17.25 -6.11
C VAL A 52 -7.62 17.24 -5.90
N ASP A 53 -8.37 16.86 -6.93
CA ASP A 53 -9.81 16.66 -6.83
C ASP A 53 -10.13 15.65 -5.70
N ALA A 54 -11.19 15.92 -4.94
CA ALA A 54 -11.54 15.15 -3.75
C ALA A 54 -11.79 13.67 -4.05
N PHE A 55 -12.47 13.39 -5.17
CA PHE A 55 -12.76 12.03 -5.58
C PHE A 55 -11.47 11.31 -5.98
N LEU A 56 -10.61 11.96 -6.77
CA LEU A 56 -9.32 11.40 -7.16
C LEU A 56 -8.40 11.14 -5.95
N ALA A 57 -8.32 12.10 -5.02
CA ALA A 57 -7.58 11.98 -3.77
C ALA A 57 -8.04 10.75 -2.96
N ALA A 58 -9.36 10.61 -2.79
CA ALA A 58 -9.94 9.45 -2.12
C ALA A 58 -9.56 8.15 -2.85
N VAL A 59 -9.77 8.07 -4.18
CA VAL A 59 -9.43 6.88 -4.97
C VAL A 59 -7.97 6.46 -4.77
N ILE A 60 -7.02 7.41 -4.81
CA ILE A 60 -5.60 7.13 -4.62
C ILE A 60 -5.32 6.61 -3.21
N VAL A 61 -5.78 7.34 -2.18
CA VAL A 61 -5.50 6.99 -0.77
C VAL A 61 -6.12 5.64 -0.42
N PHE A 62 -7.39 5.41 -0.77
CA PHE A 62 -8.04 4.13 -0.55
C PHE A 62 -7.36 3.01 -1.32
N SER A 63 -6.96 3.22 -2.59
CA SER A 63 -6.28 2.20 -3.39
C SER A 63 -4.94 1.79 -2.79
N ILE A 64 -4.17 2.75 -2.28
CA ILE A 64 -2.90 2.51 -1.60
C ILE A 64 -3.15 1.76 -0.29
N ASN A 65 -4.08 2.24 0.53
CA ASN A 65 -4.41 1.63 1.81
C ASN A 65 -4.84 0.17 1.64
N GLU A 66 -5.90 -0.07 0.87
CA GLU A 66 -6.42 -1.40 0.56
C GLU A 66 -5.40 -2.26 -0.18
N GLY A 67 -4.55 -1.65 -1.02
CA GLY A 67 -3.46 -2.33 -1.70
C GLY A 67 -2.47 -2.96 -0.73
N ALA A 68 -2.09 -2.25 0.35
CA ALA A 68 -1.18 -2.74 1.36
C ALA A 68 -1.80 -3.85 2.24
N TYR A 69 -3.04 -3.68 2.68
CA TYR A 69 -3.72 -4.71 3.50
C TYR A 69 -3.94 -6.00 2.70
N ASN A 70 -4.44 -5.89 1.47
CA ASN A 70 -4.66 -7.07 0.62
C ASN A 70 -3.36 -7.73 0.17
N ALA A 71 -2.26 -6.97 0.01
CA ALA A 71 -0.96 -7.57 -0.31
C ALA A 71 -0.51 -8.55 0.78
N GLU A 72 -0.75 -8.22 2.06
CA GLU A 72 -0.40 -9.10 3.16
C GLU A 72 -1.26 -10.36 3.20
N THR A 73 -2.57 -10.21 2.96
CA THR A 73 -3.49 -11.35 2.87
C THR A 73 -3.07 -12.32 1.76
N ILE A 74 -2.72 -11.79 0.58
CA ILE A 74 -2.25 -12.61 -0.55
C ILE A 74 -0.89 -13.25 -0.23
N ARG A 75 0.06 -12.51 0.37
CA ARG A 75 1.35 -13.05 0.78
C ARG A 75 1.19 -14.19 1.79
N GLY A 76 0.34 -14.01 2.79
CA GLY A 76 0.02 -15.04 3.78
C GLY A 76 -0.62 -16.28 3.15
N ALA A 77 -1.50 -16.09 2.15
CA ALA A 77 -2.05 -17.19 1.38
C ALA A 77 -0.97 -17.94 0.58
N LEU A 78 -0.06 -17.23 -0.09
CA LEU A 78 1.06 -17.83 -0.84
C LEU A 78 2.01 -18.62 0.07
N GLU A 79 2.30 -18.10 1.27
CA GLU A 79 3.17 -18.76 2.25
C GLU A 79 2.51 -19.94 2.97
N SER A 80 1.17 -20.00 2.99
CA SER A 80 0.43 -21.11 3.61
C SER A 80 0.50 -22.41 2.80
N LEU A 81 0.90 -22.33 1.54
CA LEU A 81 1.07 -23.50 0.67
C LEU A 81 2.32 -24.29 1.09
N PRO A 82 2.24 -25.63 1.22
CA PRO A 82 3.40 -26.46 1.51
C PRO A 82 4.49 -26.24 0.45
N GLN A 83 5.73 -26.06 0.89
CA GLN A 83 6.88 -26.10 0.00
C GLN A 83 7.10 -27.57 -0.38
N GLY A 84 6.49 -27.97 -1.49
CA GLY A 84 6.71 -29.27 -2.12
C GLY A 84 8.13 -29.40 -2.64
#